data_AF-A0AA89BWE4-F1
#
_entry.id   AF-A0AA89BWE4-F1
#
_cell.length_a   1.000
_cell.length_b   1.000
_cell.length_c   1.000
_cell.angle_alpha   90.00
_cell.angle_beta   90.00
_cell.angle_gamma   90.00
#
_symmetry.space_group_name_H-M   'P 1'
#
loop_
_entity.id
_entity.type
_entity.pdbx_description
1 polymer ?
#
loop_
_entity_poly.entity_id
_entity_poly.type
_entity_poly.pdbx_seq_one_letter_code
_entity_poly.pdbx_strand_id
1 'polypeptide(L)'
;MDINPSSVKFYTDSKVVLGYIANDTRRFYTYVSNRVDRIRSRTSPQQWNYIPTHLNPADMATRYSVADLDSRLKFWLHASLEVKQLCCKDVQGAINYPLVSPEEDKELRCQVLKTASISSPLTGLLERYSSWRTLVTSISLLRHLARSFQSDSTCDGWHYCSTFKTPDNYRAAECFILKEVQRQTYQSEIRCLEQNLPLPKGSSIIGLAPFLDEKGLMHLGGRINKASEMLNSSETNPIILPKGHVSKLLISHFHESVKHQGRHFTEGALRSNGYWIVGAKRTISSLIHECVTCRRLRGQRQQQQMADLPSDRLTPGPPFSTVGVDTFGPWEVVVRKTRGGAANSKRWAILFTCLVTRAIHIEVVEELSSSAFINAIRRFISIRGSVNLIRSDRGTDFVGATDQLKMDVINVEDKAVRSFLYKSGTTWIFNAPHSSHMGGVWDRMIGVTRKILDSMLLTEKKGLSHDVLTTLMAEVCAIVNARPITTISHDPEDPVILSPAMLLTMKRGNSTINSDNYSIKDMYRASWKHVQVLSDYFWTRWRDSYLQNLQTRRKWHEKLPNLKKGDIVLLRDKQSHRNHWPLGIVEDAIQSDDGLVRKAVVRVSVDGKIDTYTRPVCALVLLVD
;
A
#
# COMPACT_ATOMS: atom_id res chain seq x y z
N MET A 1 -24.92 -20.08 24.49
CA MET A 1 -25.01 -20.42 25.93
C MET A 1 -26.35 -21.08 26.12
N ASP A 2 -26.37 -22.40 26.25
CA ASP A 2 -27.59 -23.18 26.54
C ASP A 2 -27.81 -23.21 28.06
N ILE A 3 -28.10 -22.04 28.63
CA ILE A 3 -28.47 -21.89 30.03
C ILE A 3 -29.92 -21.41 30.03
N ASN A 4 -30.85 -22.22 30.52
CA ASN A 4 -32.21 -21.77 30.81
C ASN A 4 -32.20 -21.07 32.18
N PRO A 5 -32.33 -19.72 32.24
CA PRO A 5 -32.28 -19.00 33.50
C PRO A 5 -33.50 -19.36 34.37
N SER A 6 -33.27 -19.65 35.65
CA SER A 6 -34.34 -19.92 36.63
C SER A 6 -35.18 -18.69 36.95
N SER A 7 -34.66 -17.48 36.72
CA SER A 7 -35.40 -16.22 36.80
C SER A 7 -34.73 -15.14 35.94
N VAL A 8 -35.53 -14.22 35.40
CA VAL A 8 -35.05 -13.07 34.62
C VAL A 8 -35.64 -11.79 35.20
N LYS A 9 -34.78 -10.83 35.53
CA LYS A 9 -35.15 -9.51 36.05
C LYS A 9 -34.62 -8.41 35.14
N PHE A 10 -35.44 -7.39 34.91
CA PHE A 10 -35.10 -6.19 34.13
C PHE A 10 -35.06 -4.98 35.05
N TYR A 11 -34.24 -3.99 34.70
CA TYR A 11 -34.06 -2.77 35.49
C TYR A 11 -34.17 -1.53 34.60
N THR A 12 -34.82 -0.48 35.10
CA THR A 12 -34.84 0.84 34.46
C THR A 12 -34.78 1.93 35.53
N ASP A 13 -34.13 3.03 35.20
CA ASP A 13 -34.03 4.21 36.05
C ASP A 13 -35.15 5.25 35.80
N SER A 14 -36.11 4.91 34.96
CA SER A 14 -37.30 5.72 34.72
C SER A 14 -38.53 5.13 35.39
N LYS A 15 -38.98 5.75 36.49
CA LYS A 15 -40.25 5.39 37.14
C LYS A 15 -41.46 5.61 36.23
N VAL A 16 -41.38 6.57 35.30
CA VAL A 16 -42.43 6.84 34.29
C VAL A 16 -42.59 5.65 33.35
N VAL A 17 -41.47 5.06 32.89
CA VAL A 17 -41.50 3.88 32.02
C VAL A 17 -42.09 2.67 32.74
N LEU A 18 -41.77 2.47 34.03
CA LEU A 18 -42.41 1.43 34.84
C LEU A 18 -43.93 1.65 34.94
N GLY A 19 -44.36 2.89 35.12
CA GLY A 19 -45.79 3.26 35.08
C GLY A 19 -46.46 2.93 33.74
N TYR A 20 -45.78 3.12 32.61
CA TYR A 20 -46.30 2.71 31.29
C TYR A 20 -46.38 1.18 31.14
N ILE A 21 -45.35 0.46 31.57
CA ILE A 21 -45.29 -1.01 31.46
C ILE A 21 -46.33 -1.70 32.35
N ALA A 22 -46.73 -1.09 33.47
CA ALA A 22 -47.70 -1.65 34.42
C ALA A 22 -49.16 -1.24 34.14
N ASN A 23 -49.42 -0.36 33.17
CA ASN A 23 -50.74 0.21 32.94
C ASN A 23 -51.51 -0.50 31.82
N ASP A 24 -52.65 -1.10 32.17
CA ASP A 24 -53.50 -1.87 31.26
C ASP A 24 -54.76 -1.11 30.81
N THR A 25 -54.97 0.12 31.27
CA THR A 25 -56.24 0.85 31.11
C THR A 25 -56.15 2.12 30.27
N ARG A 26 -54.94 2.67 30.00
CA ARG A 26 -54.76 3.89 29.19
C ARG A 26 -54.45 3.62 27.73
N ARG A 27 -54.97 4.48 26.84
CA ARG A 27 -54.47 4.67 25.47
C ARG A 27 -53.24 5.57 25.49
N PHE A 28 -52.08 5.02 25.15
CA PHE A 28 -50.86 5.81 24.93
C PHE A 28 -50.80 6.38 23.51
N TYR A 29 -50.03 7.45 23.30
CA TYR A 29 -49.62 7.85 21.94
C TYR A 29 -48.97 6.67 21.21
N THR A 30 -49.22 6.53 19.89
CA THR A 30 -48.83 5.37 19.07
C THR A 30 -47.37 4.95 19.27
N TYR A 31 -46.45 5.90 19.41
CA TYR A 31 -45.03 5.63 19.65
C TYR A 31 -44.77 4.93 21.00
N VAL A 32 -45.44 5.36 22.06
CA VAL A 32 -45.32 4.78 23.40
C VAL A 32 -46.06 3.44 23.46
N SER A 33 -47.27 3.34 22.89
CA SER A 33 -48.05 2.10 22.81
C SER A 33 -47.24 0.98 22.15
N ASN A 34 -46.72 1.22 20.93
CA ASN A 34 -45.96 0.22 20.18
C ASN A 34 -44.73 -0.30 20.96
N ARG A 35 -44.12 0.54 21.78
CA ARG A 35 -42.94 0.17 22.60
C ARG A 35 -43.35 -0.62 23.84
N VAL A 36 -44.43 -0.21 24.52
CA VAL A 36 -45.00 -0.95 25.65
C VAL A 36 -45.46 -2.34 25.19
N ASP A 37 -46.16 -2.43 24.06
CA ASP A 37 -46.61 -3.70 23.46
C ASP A 37 -45.44 -4.62 23.15
N ARG A 38 -44.36 -4.08 22.57
CA ARG A 38 -43.14 -4.84 22.28
C ARG A 38 -42.45 -5.34 23.55
N ILE A 39 -42.41 -4.55 24.61
CA ILE A 39 -41.85 -4.96 25.91
C ILE A 39 -42.72 -6.08 26.52
N ARG A 40 -44.05 -5.91 26.54
CA ARG A 40 -45.00 -6.88 27.08
C ARG A 40 -45.09 -8.18 26.27
N SER A 41 -44.77 -8.13 24.98
CA SER A 41 -44.72 -9.33 24.12
C SER A 41 -43.60 -10.31 24.50
N ARG A 42 -42.61 -9.87 25.29
CA ARG A 42 -41.41 -10.65 25.64
C ARG A 42 -41.13 -10.73 27.14
N THR A 43 -41.76 -9.88 27.94
CA THR A 43 -41.51 -9.74 29.37
C THR A 43 -42.82 -9.42 30.09
N SER A 44 -42.94 -9.84 31.34
CA SER A 44 -44.07 -9.44 32.19
C SER A 44 -43.70 -8.18 33.00
N PRO A 45 -44.67 -7.28 33.30
CA PRO A 45 -44.42 -6.09 34.11
C PRO A 45 -43.77 -6.39 35.47
N GLN A 46 -44.09 -7.53 36.07
CA GLN A 46 -43.55 -7.97 37.37
C GLN A 46 -42.05 -8.30 37.31
N GLN A 47 -41.48 -8.49 36.11
CA GLN A 47 -40.05 -8.71 35.94
C GLN A 47 -39.24 -7.41 35.96
N TRP A 48 -39.89 -6.25 35.83
CA TRP A 48 -39.25 -4.94 35.75
C TRP A 48 -39.11 -4.28 37.13
N ASN A 49 -37.92 -3.76 37.41
CA ASN A 49 -37.56 -3.15 38.68
C ASN A 49 -36.98 -1.75 38.45
N TYR A 50 -37.13 -0.90 39.47
CA TYR A 50 -36.47 0.40 39.46
C TYR A 50 -35.01 0.27 39.90
N ILE A 51 -34.13 1.04 39.25
CA ILE A 51 -32.75 1.26 39.72
C ILE A 51 -32.43 2.75 39.70
N PRO A 52 -31.83 3.33 40.75
CA PRO A 52 -31.39 4.73 40.69
C PRO A 52 -30.40 4.96 39.53
N THR A 53 -30.51 6.09 38.82
CA THR A 53 -29.66 6.42 37.65
C THR A 53 -28.16 6.30 37.96
N HIS A 54 -27.71 6.72 39.13
CA HIS A 54 -26.30 6.63 39.54
C HIS A 54 -25.82 5.20 39.83
N LEU A 55 -26.74 4.24 39.94
CA LEU A 55 -26.46 2.80 40.07
C LEU A 55 -26.77 2.02 38.79
N ASN A 56 -27.25 2.69 37.72
CA ASN A 56 -27.64 2.03 36.48
C ASN A 56 -26.40 1.63 35.66
N PRO A 57 -26.05 0.34 35.56
CA PRO A 57 -24.86 -0.08 34.83
C PRO A 57 -24.99 0.19 33.32
N ALA A 58 -26.21 0.30 32.77
CA ALA A 58 -26.42 0.58 31.35
C ALA A 58 -26.00 2.02 30.96
N ASP A 59 -26.09 2.97 31.89
CA ASP A 59 -25.60 4.34 31.67
C ASP A 59 -24.08 4.39 31.61
N MET A 60 -23.39 3.47 32.30
CA MET A 60 -21.93 3.36 32.23
C MET A 60 -21.43 2.97 30.83
N ALA A 61 -22.26 2.27 30.04
CA ALA A 61 -21.94 1.89 28.67
C ALA A 61 -22.41 2.92 27.62
N THR A 62 -23.46 3.70 27.91
CA THR A 62 -24.12 4.56 26.92
C THR A 62 -23.76 6.05 27.04
N ARG A 63 -23.26 6.51 28.20
CA ARG A 63 -22.86 7.91 28.46
C ARG A 63 -21.38 7.97 28.86
N TYR A 64 -20.46 7.88 27.90
CA TYR A 64 -19.02 7.79 28.20
C TYR A 64 -18.26 9.12 28.14
N SER A 65 -17.28 9.26 29.03
CA SER A 65 -16.12 10.16 28.89
C SER A 65 -14.86 9.30 28.84
N VAL A 66 -13.85 9.73 28.07
CA VAL A 66 -12.60 8.95 27.84
C VAL A 66 -11.81 8.73 29.15
N ALA A 67 -12.01 9.58 30.15
CA ALA A 67 -11.28 9.53 31.42
C ALA A 67 -11.67 8.34 32.32
N ASP A 68 -12.89 7.80 32.16
CA ASP A 68 -13.43 6.78 33.07
C ASP A 68 -13.40 5.35 32.49
N LEU A 69 -12.72 5.14 31.35
CA LEU A 69 -12.86 3.92 30.57
C LEU A 69 -12.33 2.67 31.31
N ASP A 70 -11.19 2.77 32.00
CA ASP A 70 -10.52 1.63 32.62
C ASP A 70 -11.26 1.12 33.88
N SER A 71 -11.81 2.03 34.69
CA SER A 71 -12.60 1.68 35.87
C SER A 71 -13.95 1.05 35.52
N ARG A 72 -14.57 1.49 34.41
CA ARG A 72 -15.87 0.99 33.94
C ARG A 72 -15.76 -0.35 33.20
N LEU A 73 -14.68 -0.59 32.45
CA LEU A 73 -14.39 -1.91 31.84
C LEU A 73 -14.14 -2.99 32.90
N LYS A 74 -13.44 -2.64 33.98
CA LYS A 74 -13.24 -3.53 35.12
C LYS A 74 -14.56 -3.94 35.77
N PHE A 75 -15.55 -3.05 35.85
CA PHE A 75 -16.89 -3.40 36.33
C PHE A 75 -17.57 -4.44 35.42
N TRP A 76 -17.65 -4.20 34.10
CA TRP A 76 -18.34 -5.11 33.19
C TRP A 76 -17.65 -6.46 32.97
N LEU A 77 -16.32 -6.50 33.07
CA LEU A 77 -15.52 -7.71 32.84
C LEU A 77 -15.21 -8.49 34.11
N HIS A 78 -15.18 -7.84 35.28
CA HIS A 78 -14.70 -8.44 36.53
C HIS A 78 -15.61 -8.23 37.74
N ALA A 79 -16.63 -7.37 37.70
CA ALA A 79 -17.55 -7.29 38.84
C ALA A 79 -18.42 -8.54 38.88
N SER A 80 -18.28 -9.31 39.96
CA SER A 80 -19.37 -10.13 40.46
C SER A 80 -20.52 -9.16 40.77
N LEU A 81 -21.55 -9.15 39.93
CA LEU A 81 -22.86 -8.57 40.25
C LEU A 81 -23.40 -9.33 41.46
N GLU A 82 -22.89 -9.03 42.67
CA GLU A 82 -23.50 -9.50 43.88
C GLU A 82 -24.90 -8.89 43.89
N VAL A 83 -25.88 -9.75 43.66
CA VAL A 83 -27.32 -9.44 43.60
C VAL A 83 -27.77 -8.57 44.79
N LYS A 84 -27.00 -8.58 45.89
CA LYS A 84 -27.17 -7.73 47.07
C LYS A 84 -27.04 -6.21 46.81
N GLN A 85 -26.30 -5.75 45.81
CA GLN A 85 -26.19 -4.31 45.48
C GLN A 85 -27.32 -3.79 44.57
N LEU A 86 -27.97 -4.67 43.80
CA LEU A 86 -29.11 -4.35 42.94
C LEU A 86 -30.46 -4.57 43.63
N CYS A 87 -30.47 -5.25 44.77
CA CYS A 87 -31.63 -5.36 45.65
C CYS A 87 -31.81 -4.05 46.42
N CYS A 88 -32.47 -3.07 45.80
CA CYS A 88 -33.17 -2.04 46.56
C CYS A 88 -34.18 -2.77 47.45
N LYS A 89 -33.95 -2.78 48.77
CA LYS A 89 -34.82 -3.46 49.74
C LYS A 89 -36.21 -2.85 49.88
N ASP A 90 -36.53 -1.75 49.20
CA ASP A 90 -37.79 -1.04 49.39
C ASP A 90 -38.50 -0.73 48.07
N VAL A 91 -39.14 -1.74 47.49
CA VAL A 91 -40.43 -1.59 46.79
C VAL A 91 -41.20 -2.93 46.84
N GLN A 92 -41.43 -3.48 48.04
CA GLN A 92 -42.45 -4.53 48.24
C GLN A 92 -43.84 -3.94 48.56
N GLY A 93 -44.00 -2.62 48.55
CA GLY A 93 -45.30 -1.99 48.45
C GLY A 93 -45.62 -1.80 46.97
N ALA A 94 -46.80 -2.24 46.52
CA ALA A 94 -47.33 -1.89 45.22
C ALA A 94 -47.14 -0.37 45.01
N ILE A 95 -46.22 0.05 44.14
CA ILE A 95 -46.18 1.44 43.70
C ILE A 95 -47.44 1.61 42.88
N ASN A 96 -48.49 2.06 43.56
CA ASN A 96 -49.65 2.59 42.91
C ASN A 96 -49.15 3.88 42.24
N TYR A 97 -48.91 3.85 40.93
CA TYR A 97 -48.58 5.04 40.15
C TYR A 97 -49.90 5.81 39.98
N PRO A 98 -50.18 6.84 40.80
CA PRO A 98 -51.48 7.49 40.76
C PRO A 98 -51.60 8.25 39.44
N LEU A 99 -52.78 8.14 38.86
CA LEU A 99 -53.09 8.52 37.50
C LEU A 99 -53.45 10.02 37.45
N VAL A 100 -52.58 10.88 36.89
CA VAL A 100 -52.97 12.26 36.51
C VAL A 100 -53.75 12.20 35.21
N SER A 101 -54.94 12.81 35.16
CA SER A 101 -55.80 12.82 33.96
C SER A 101 -55.04 13.33 32.72
N PRO A 102 -55.22 12.75 31.52
CA PRO A 102 -54.59 13.24 30.29
C PRO A 102 -54.90 14.70 29.97
N GLU A 103 -56.00 15.23 30.51
CA GLU A 103 -56.46 16.61 30.32
C GLU A 103 -55.73 17.59 31.27
N GLU A 104 -55.11 17.08 32.34
CA GLU A 104 -54.41 17.84 33.36
C GLU A 104 -52.87 17.85 33.19
N ASP A 105 -52.33 17.00 32.31
CA ASP A 105 -50.91 16.95 31.98
C ASP A 105 -50.54 18.07 30.98
N LYS A 106 -50.45 19.31 31.49
CA LYS A 106 -49.89 20.42 30.72
C LYS A 106 -48.43 20.14 30.45
N GLU A 107 -48.09 19.99 29.16
CA GLU A 107 -46.74 19.85 28.64
C GLU A 107 -45.77 20.80 29.37
N LEU A 108 -44.96 20.28 30.30
CA LEU A 108 -43.85 21.02 30.91
C LEU A 108 -42.77 21.19 29.84
N ARG A 109 -42.99 22.13 28.91
CA ARG A 109 -41.91 22.63 28.07
C ARG A 109 -40.97 23.41 28.98
N CYS A 110 -39.73 22.97 29.08
CA CYS A 110 -38.65 23.81 29.59
C CYS A 110 -38.63 25.10 28.75
N GLN A 111 -39.23 26.17 29.26
CA GLN A 111 -38.93 27.50 28.75
C GLN A 111 -37.50 27.78 29.15
N VAL A 112 -36.60 27.85 28.17
CA VAL A 112 -35.25 28.36 28.38
C VAL A 112 -35.41 29.85 28.71
N LEU A 113 -35.55 30.15 30.00
CA LEU A 113 -35.73 31.52 30.50
C LEU A 113 -34.48 32.38 30.30
N LYS A 114 -33.31 31.75 30.14
CA LYS A 114 -32.03 32.43 29.94
C LYS A 114 -31.06 31.53 29.19
N THR A 115 -30.62 31.97 28.01
CA THR A 115 -29.46 31.41 27.32
C THR A 115 -28.22 32.19 27.76
N ALA A 116 -27.22 31.49 28.31
CA ALA A 116 -25.88 32.05 28.47
C ALA A 116 -25.09 31.77 27.18
N SER A 117 -24.87 32.79 26.36
CA SER A 117 -23.97 32.70 25.22
C SER A 117 -22.54 32.59 25.74
N ILE A 118 -22.04 31.35 25.85
CA ILE A 118 -20.60 31.14 25.94
C ILE A 118 -20.05 31.58 24.58
N SER A 119 -19.17 32.58 24.58
CA SER A 119 -18.46 33.03 23.38
C SER A 119 -17.43 31.97 22.93
N SER A 120 -17.87 30.74 22.70
CA SER A 120 -17.02 29.74 22.05
C SER A 120 -16.94 30.11 20.58
N PRO A 121 -15.75 30.26 20.01
CA PRO A 121 -15.62 30.56 18.60
C PRO A 121 -16.21 29.42 17.77
N LEU A 122 -16.86 29.77 16.65
CA LEU A 122 -17.50 28.82 15.71
C LEU A 122 -16.53 27.76 15.14
N THR A 123 -15.24 27.86 15.44
CA THR A 123 -14.15 26.95 15.03
C THR A 123 -14.49 25.49 15.25
N GLY A 124 -14.98 25.13 16.45
CA GLY A 124 -15.31 23.75 16.78
C GLY A 124 -16.49 23.19 15.97
N LEU A 125 -17.31 24.05 15.36
CA LEU A 125 -18.37 23.64 14.42
C LEU A 125 -17.80 23.49 13.01
N LEU A 126 -16.97 24.44 12.55
CA LEU A 126 -16.37 24.42 11.21
C LEU A 126 -15.47 23.20 11.00
N GLU A 127 -14.74 22.77 12.03
CA GLU A 127 -13.81 21.64 12.00
C GLU A 127 -14.48 20.26 11.88
N ARG A 128 -15.80 20.17 12.13
CA ARG A 128 -16.56 18.91 12.03
C ARG A 128 -16.87 18.49 10.60
N TYR A 129 -16.72 19.40 9.64
CA TYR A 129 -17.08 19.13 8.24
C TYR A 129 -15.88 18.61 7.45
N SER A 130 -16.10 17.61 6.61
CA SER A 130 -15.09 17.04 5.70
C SER A 130 -15.20 17.54 4.26
N SER A 131 -16.22 18.36 3.95
CA SER A 131 -16.47 18.89 2.60
C SER A 131 -16.96 20.33 2.63
N TRP A 132 -16.43 21.15 1.72
CA TRP A 132 -16.82 22.54 1.54
C TRP A 132 -18.32 22.69 1.26
N ARG A 133 -18.87 21.87 0.35
CA ARG A 133 -20.29 21.96 -0.03
C ARG A 133 -21.21 21.67 1.15
N THR A 134 -20.89 20.64 1.94
CA THR A 134 -21.66 20.27 3.12
C THR A 134 -21.59 21.34 4.19
N LEU A 135 -20.40 21.93 4.40
CA LEU A 135 -20.21 23.05 5.32
C LEU A 135 -21.10 24.24 4.93
N VAL A 136 -21.02 24.72 3.69
CA VAL A 136 -21.80 25.88 3.24
C VAL A 136 -23.30 25.60 3.29
N THR A 137 -23.73 24.40 2.88
CA THR A 137 -25.15 24.01 2.91
C THR A 137 -25.69 23.98 4.35
N SER A 138 -24.90 23.46 5.29
CA SER A 138 -25.32 23.35 6.69
C SER A 138 -25.38 24.73 7.36
N ILE A 139 -24.40 25.60 7.10
CA ILE A 139 -24.44 26.98 7.59
C ILE A 139 -25.57 27.77 6.93
N SER A 140 -25.86 27.54 5.65
CA SER A 140 -27.00 28.14 4.95
C SER A 140 -28.33 27.75 5.62
N LEU A 141 -28.50 26.46 5.93
CA LEU A 141 -29.67 25.98 6.67
C LEU A 141 -29.75 26.64 8.05
N LEU A 142 -28.68 26.62 8.84
CA LEU A 142 -28.67 27.22 10.19
C LEU A 142 -29.02 28.72 10.16
N ARG A 143 -28.52 29.46 9.17
CA ARG A 143 -28.85 30.87 8.98
C ARG A 143 -30.31 31.08 8.59
N HIS A 144 -30.86 30.21 7.74
CA HIS A 144 -32.27 30.24 7.39
C HIS A 144 -33.16 29.98 8.62
N LEU A 145 -32.84 28.95 9.41
CA LEU A 145 -33.56 28.64 10.64
C LEU A 145 -33.52 29.80 11.63
N ALA A 146 -32.35 30.38 11.87
CA ALA A 146 -32.22 31.51 12.77
C ALA A 146 -33.10 32.70 12.34
N ARG A 147 -33.25 32.94 11.03
CA ARG A 147 -34.14 33.98 10.49
C ARG A 147 -35.61 33.62 10.60
N SER A 148 -35.99 32.36 10.36
CA SER A 148 -37.40 31.94 10.45
C SER A 148 -37.96 32.07 11.86
N PHE A 149 -37.11 32.04 12.90
CA PHE A 149 -37.51 32.31 14.29
C PHE A 149 -37.54 33.81 14.64
N GLN A 150 -37.00 34.71 13.80
CA GLN A 150 -36.92 36.15 14.07
C GLN A 150 -38.02 36.96 13.38
N SER A 151 -38.66 36.42 12.33
CA SER A 151 -39.77 37.03 11.60
C SER A 151 -41.01 36.14 11.66
N ASP A 152 -42.21 36.71 11.53
CA ASP A 152 -43.46 35.97 11.23
C ASP A 152 -43.38 35.33 9.83
N SER A 153 -42.47 34.35 9.68
CA SER A 153 -42.24 33.67 8.42
C SER A 153 -43.24 32.53 8.26
N THR A 154 -43.71 32.33 7.03
CA THR A 154 -44.55 31.20 6.59
C THR A 154 -43.81 29.86 6.57
N CYS A 155 -42.68 29.75 7.28
CA CYS A 155 -41.80 28.59 7.26
C CYS A 155 -42.17 27.61 8.38
N ASP A 156 -42.78 26.47 8.01
CA ASP A 156 -43.23 25.41 8.92
C ASP A 156 -42.08 24.55 9.49
N GLY A 157 -41.05 25.19 10.03
CA GLY A 157 -39.99 24.55 10.80
C GLY A 157 -38.86 23.87 10.00
N TRP A 158 -37.86 23.40 10.74
CA TRP A 158 -36.54 23.01 10.20
C TRP A 158 -36.48 21.77 9.31
N HIS A 159 -37.58 21.01 9.25
CA HIS A 159 -37.63 19.71 8.57
C HIS A 159 -38.31 19.75 7.19
N TYR A 160 -39.06 20.80 6.87
CA TYR A 160 -39.96 20.82 5.71
C TYR A 160 -39.70 21.96 4.73
N CYS A 161 -38.91 22.96 5.11
CA CYS A 161 -38.66 24.10 4.26
C CYS A 161 -37.56 23.82 3.23
N SER A 162 -37.92 23.59 1.98
CA SER A 162 -36.97 23.47 0.85
C SER A 162 -36.55 24.83 0.27
N THR A 163 -37.24 25.91 0.65
CA THR A 163 -37.05 27.26 0.07
C THR A 163 -35.72 27.91 0.44
N PHE A 164 -34.99 27.39 1.43
CA PHE A 164 -33.67 27.93 1.79
C PHE A 164 -32.58 27.63 0.76
N LYS A 165 -32.76 26.64 -0.12
CA LYS A 165 -31.78 26.21 -1.12
C LYS A 165 -31.71 27.17 -2.33
N THR A 166 -31.39 28.43 -2.07
CA THR A 166 -31.18 29.45 -3.10
C THR A 166 -29.69 29.79 -3.24
N PRO A 167 -29.24 30.24 -4.43
CA PRO A 167 -27.89 30.74 -4.63
C PRO A 167 -27.52 31.87 -3.67
N ASP A 168 -28.48 32.74 -3.32
CA ASP A 168 -28.25 33.86 -2.42
C ASP A 168 -28.00 33.42 -0.98
N ASN A 169 -28.76 32.44 -0.49
CA ASN A 169 -28.52 31.87 0.84
C ASN A 169 -27.19 31.12 0.88
N TYR A 170 -26.83 30.42 -0.21
CA TYR A 170 -25.52 29.78 -0.34
C TYR A 170 -24.38 30.81 -0.28
N ARG A 171 -24.43 31.87 -1.09
CA ARG A 171 -23.44 32.95 -1.09
C ARG A 171 -23.36 33.68 0.25
N ALA A 172 -24.50 33.89 0.92
CA ALA A 172 -24.55 34.51 2.24
C ALA A 172 -23.91 33.62 3.32
N ALA A 173 -24.09 32.30 3.23
CA ALA A 173 -23.46 31.33 4.12
C ALA A 173 -21.95 31.23 3.87
N GLU A 174 -21.54 31.17 2.61
CA GLU A 174 -20.13 31.22 2.20
C GLU A 174 -19.44 32.49 2.72
N CYS A 175 -20.02 33.65 2.45
CA CYS A 175 -19.54 34.95 2.96
C CYS A 175 -19.41 34.95 4.49
N PHE A 176 -20.39 34.38 5.21
CA PHE A 176 -20.34 34.26 6.66
C PHE A 176 -19.18 33.39 7.15
N ILE A 177 -18.99 32.21 6.54
CA ILE A 177 -17.88 31.29 6.89
C ILE A 177 -16.53 31.97 6.67
N LEU A 178 -16.36 32.62 5.52
CA LEU A 178 -15.09 33.27 5.16
C LEU A 178 -14.77 34.43 6.11
N LYS A 179 -15.76 35.26 6.47
CA LYS A 179 -15.60 36.33 7.47
C LYS A 179 -15.22 35.78 8.83
N GLU A 180 -15.85 34.71 9.27
CA GLU A 180 -15.57 34.11 10.57
C GLU A 180 -14.13 33.60 10.63
N VAL A 181 -13.67 32.90 9.57
CA VAL A 181 -12.28 32.43 9.45
C VAL A 181 -11.28 33.60 9.44
N GLN A 182 -11.62 34.69 8.74
CA GLN A 182 -10.81 35.90 8.72
C GLN A 182 -10.75 36.58 10.10
N ARG A 183 -11.89 36.76 10.77
CA ARG A 183 -11.97 37.34 12.12
C ARG A 183 -11.16 36.54 13.13
N GLN A 184 -11.22 35.22 13.06
CA GLN A 184 -10.46 34.35 13.97
C GLN A 184 -8.94 34.51 13.84
N THR A 185 -8.42 34.68 12.62
CA THR A 185 -6.97 34.72 12.39
C THR A 185 -6.40 36.13 12.30
N TYR A 186 -7.15 37.06 11.73
CA TYR A 186 -6.70 38.42 11.40
C TYR A 186 -7.49 39.48 12.19
N GLN A 187 -7.90 39.16 13.43
CA GLN A 187 -8.74 40.03 14.26
C GLN A 187 -8.12 41.42 14.46
N SER A 188 -6.80 41.48 14.66
CA SER A 188 -6.04 42.73 14.82
C SER A 188 -6.03 43.54 13.53
N GLU A 189 -5.75 42.91 12.41
CA GLU A 189 -5.69 43.53 11.09
C GLU A 189 -7.05 44.07 10.67
N ILE A 190 -8.12 43.29 10.89
CA ILE A 190 -9.49 43.71 10.60
C ILE A 190 -9.87 44.94 11.42
N ARG A 191 -9.52 44.99 12.72
CA ARG A 191 -9.76 46.19 13.55
C ARG A 191 -9.01 47.42 13.04
N CYS A 192 -7.75 47.25 12.62
CA CYS A 192 -6.98 48.34 12.00
C CYS A 192 -7.66 48.83 10.73
N LEU A 193 -8.11 47.92 9.85
CA LEU A 193 -8.80 48.27 8.60
C LEU A 193 -10.16 48.94 8.86
N GLU A 194 -10.95 48.47 9.83
CA GLU A 194 -12.22 49.11 10.24
C GLU A 194 -12.00 50.55 10.74
N GLN A 195 -10.84 50.85 11.33
CA GLN A 195 -10.47 52.16 11.87
C GLN A 195 -9.60 53.01 10.93
N ASN A 196 -9.32 52.55 9.70
CA ASN A 196 -8.38 53.19 8.77
C ASN A 196 -6.97 53.41 9.35
N LEU A 197 -6.51 52.51 10.21
CA LEU A 197 -5.17 52.51 10.79
C LEU A 197 -4.20 51.61 10.00
N PRO A 198 -2.89 51.90 10.04
CA PRO A 198 -1.88 51.03 9.43
C PRO A 198 -1.88 49.65 10.08
N LEU A 199 -1.65 48.62 9.25
CA LEU A 199 -1.54 47.23 9.72
C LEU A 199 -0.32 47.04 10.65
N PRO A 200 -0.37 46.08 11.59
CA PRO A 200 0.77 45.74 12.44
C PRO A 200 2.02 45.38 11.61
N LYS A 201 3.19 45.93 11.99
CA LYS A 201 4.47 45.73 11.26
C LYS A 201 4.88 44.26 11.07
N GLY A 202 4.42 43.36 11.94
CA GLY A 202 4.67 41.92 11.87
C GLY A 202 3.61 41.10 11.12
N SER A 203 2.62 41.74 10.51
CA SER A 203 1.50 41.01 9.87
C SER A 203 1.96 40.23 8.63
N SER A 204 1.58 38.96 8.58
CA SER A 204 1.90 38.06 7.46
C SER A 204 1.26 38.45 6.12
N ILE A 205 0.30 39.38 6.14
CA ILE A 205 -0.47 39.83 4.97
C ILE A 205 -0.17 41.28 4.59
N ILE A 206 0.76 41.97 5.26
CA ILE A 206 1.05 43.39 4.99
C ILE A 206 1.41 43.65 3.51
N GLY A 207 2.17 42.74 2.90
CA GLY A 207 2.56 42.83 1.49
C GLY A 207 1.43 42.56 0.49
N LEU A 208 0.26 42.12 0.95
CA LEU A 208 -0.94 41.93 0.12
C LEU A 208 -1.81 43.20 0.04
N ALA A 209 -1.48 44.22 0.84
CA ALA A 209 -2.25 45.46 0.98
C ALA A 209 -3.75 45.19 1.17
N PRO A 210 -4.16 44.49 2.24
CA PRO A 210 -5.55 44.07 2.43
C PRO A 210 -6.49 45.27 2.63
N PHE A 211 -7.73 45.14 2.17
CA PHE A 211 -8.82 46.09 2.43
C PHE A 211 -10.14 45.36 2.72
N LEU A 212 -11.12 46.05 3.31
CA LEU A 212 -12.44 45.49 3.58
C LEU A 212 -13.45 45.93 2.49
N ASP A 213 -14.26 45.00 2.02
CA ASP A 213 -15.41 45.32 1.16
C ASP A 213 -16.60 45.88 1.96
N GLU A 214 -17.68 46.27 1.27
CA GLU A 214 -18.92 46.77 1.88
C GLU A 214 -19.57 45.77 2.85
N LYS A 215 -19.28 44.48 2.68
CA LYS A 215 -19.79 43.42 3.54
C LYS A 215 -18.86 43.23 4.76
N GLY A 216 -17.69 43.84 4.83
CA GLY A 216 -16.70 43.63 5.89
C GLY A 216 -15.90 42.33 5.72
N LEU A 217 -15.72 41.89 4.48
CA LEU A 217 -14.89 40.76 4.08
C LEU A 217 -13.53 41.29 3.60
N MET A 218 -12.44 40.64 3.98
CA MET A 218 -11.09 41.12 3.67
C MET A 218 -10.59 40.63 2.31
N HIS A 219 -10.26 41.56 1.42
CA HIS A 219 -9.79 41.33 0.07
C HIS A 219 -8.33 41.75 -0.10
N LEU A 220 -7.67 41.19 -1.10
CA LEU A 220 -6.34 41.59 -1.55
C LEU A 220 -6.43 42.89 -2.33
N GLY A 221 -5.77 43.96 -1.87
CA GLY A 221 -5.73 45.25 -2.55
C GLY A 221 -4.75 45.28 -3.72
N GLY A 222 -3.63 44.56 -3.64
CA GLY A 222 -2.75 44.27 -4.79
C GLY A 222 -2.21 45.47 -5.56
N ARG A 223 -1.55 45.19 -6.71
CA ARG A 223 -0.96 46.21 -7.60
C ARG A 223 -1.65 46.29 -8.97
N ILE A 224 -2.72 45.53 -9.16
CA ILE A 224 -3.38 45.33 -10.46
C ILE A 224 -4.79 45.94 -10.52
N ASN A 225 -5.16 46.83 -9.59
CA ASN A 225 -6.50 47.43 -9.54
C ASN A 225 -6.89 48.20 -10.82
N LYS A 226 -5.90 48.67 -11.58
CA LYS A 226 -6.12 49.31 -12.89
C LYS A 226 -6.51 48.33 -14.00
N ALA A 227 -6.37 47.02 -13.78
CA ALA A 227 -6.81 45.97 -14.71
C ALA A 227 -8.27 45.54 -14.48
N SER A 228 -9.02 46.26 -13.63
CA SER A 228 -10.44 45.99 -13.34
C SER A 228 -11.37 46.09 -14.55
N GLU A 229 -10.95 46.77 -15.63
CA GLU A 229 -11.67 46.79 -16.91
C GLU A 229 -11.53 45.47 -17.69
N MET A 230 -10.47 44.69 -17.43
CA MET A 230 -10.16 43.43 -18.13
C MET A 230 -10.44 42.19 -17.29
N LEU A 231 -10.48 42.32 -15.97
CA LEU A 231 -10.60 41.23 -15.01
C LEU A 231 -11.78 41.45 -14.08
N ASN A 232 -12.42 40.36 -13.66
CA ASN A 232 -13.49 40.47 -12.67
C ASN A 232 -12.94 40.97 -11.33
N SER A 233 -13.80 41.63 -10.54
CA SER A 233 -13.48 42.09 -9.18
C SER A 233 -12.91 40.95 -8.31
N SER A 234 -13.45 39.74 -8.44
CA SER A 234 -12.97 38.54 -7.73
C SER A 234 -11.56 38.12 -8.15
N GLU A 235 -11.15 38.36 -9.40
CA GLU A 235 -9.82 37.99 -9.91
C GLU A 235 -8.78 39.07 -9.58
N THR A 236 -9.20 40.34 -9.61
CA THR A 236 -8.36 41.50 -9.31
C THR A 236 -8.09 41.59 -7.81
N ASN A 237 -9.14 41.39 -7.00
CA ASN A 237 -9.13 41.54 -5.55
C ASN A 237 -9.68 40.28 -4.87
N PRO A 238 -8.96 39.14 -4.95
CA PRO A 238 -9.40 37.89 -4.34
C PRO A 238 -9.49 38.00 -2.81
N ILE A 239 -10.35 37.17 -2.23
CA ILE A 239 -10.58 37.05 -0.79
C ILE A 239 -9.36 36.43 -0.13
N ILE A 240 -8.81 37.08 0.90
CA ILE A 240 -7.65 36.58 1.64
C ILE A 240 -8.09 35.53 2.64
N LEU A 241 -7.50 34.34 2.60
CA LEU A 241 -7.76 33.26 3.55
C LEU A 241 -6.48 32.81 4.26
N PRO A 242 -6.54 32.57 5.58
CA PRO A 242 -5.43 32.00 6.32
C PRO A 242 -5.25 30.51 6.01
N LYS A 243 -4.17 29.91 6.52
CA LYS A 243 -4.05 28.45 6.56
C LYS A 243 -4.98 27.93 7.66
N GLY A 244 -5.72 26.86 7.37
CA GLY A 244 -6.64 26.28 8.34
C GLY A 244 -7.52 25.20 7.71
N HIS A 245 -8.43 24.64 8.51
CA HIS A 245 -9.33 23.58 8.08
C HIS A 245 -10.23 23.99 6.91
N VAL A 246 -10.87 25.16 6.99
CA VAL A 246 -11.75 25.67 5.93
C VAL A 246 -10.98 25.84 4.61
N SER A 247 -9.76 26.37 4.66
CA SER A 247 -8.89 26.49 3.48
C SER A 247 -8.52 25.12 2.90
N LYS A 248 -8.32 24.09 3.73
CA LYS A 248 -8.12 22.70 3.24
C LYS A 248 -9.38 22.17 2.55
N LEU A 249 -10.57 22.39 3.11
CA LEU A 249 -11.84 21.98 2.49
C LEU A 249 -12.03 22.64 1.11
N LEU A 250 -11.71 23.94 1.01
CA LEU A 250 -11.80 24.69 -0.22
C LEU A 250 -10.78 24.19 -1.26
N ILE A 251 -9.53 23.94 -0.85
CA ILE A 251 -8.51 23.34 -1.72
C ILE A 251 -8.96 21.95 -2.21
N SER A 252 -9.50 21.10 -1.32
CA SER A 252 -10.02 19.78 -1.70
C SER A 252 -11.14 19.89 -2.74
N HIS A 253 -12.07 20.82 -2.52
CA HIS A 253 -13.18 21.08 -3.43
C HIS A 253 -12.71 21.43 -4.84
N PHE A 254 -11.75 22.35 -4.96
CA PHE A 254 -11.21 22.72 -6.27
C PHE A 254 -10.27 21.67 -6.85
N HIS A 255 -9.56 20.92 -6.01
CA HIS A 255 -8.74 19.79 -6.45
C HIS A 255 -9.59 18.70 -7.14
N GLU A 256 -10.78 18.43 -6.59
CA GLU A 256 -11.77 17.53 -7.18
C GLU A 256 -12.43 18.12 -8.44
N SER A 257 -12.75 19.42 -8.44
CA SER A 257 -13.41 20.07 -9.57
C SER A 257 -12.54 20.06 -10.83
N VAL A 258 -11.23 20.30 -10.68
CA VAL A 258 -10.26 20.21 -11.77
C VAL A 258 -9.87 18.77 -12.10
N LYS A 259 -10.54 17.74 -11.56
CA LYS A 259 -10.27 16.32 -11.85
C LYS A 259 -8.82 15.91 -11.56
N HIS A 260 -8.27 16.35 -10.43
CA HIS A 260 -6.95 15.91 -9.93
C HIS A 260 -5.78 16.20 -10.89
N GLN A 261 -5.82 17.31 -11.64
CA GLN A 261 -4.80 17.71 -12.63
C GLN A 261 -3.51 18.29 -12.01
N GLY A 262 -3.37 18.22 -10.68
CA GLY A 262 -2.17 18.62 -9.97
C GLY A 262 -2.20 20.05 -9.45
N ARG A 263 -1.05 20.52 -8.94
CA ARG A 263 -0.95 21.73 -8.15
C ARG A 263 -1.31 23.00 -8.93
N HIS A 264 -0.78 23.15 -10.14
CA HIS A 264 -0.97 24.38 -10.92
C HIS A 264 -2.43 24.62 -11.30
N PHE A 265 -3.13 23.58 -11.75
CA PHE A 265 -4.56 23.67 -12.07
C PHE A 265 -5.42 23.93 -10.82
N THR A 266 -5.08 23.29 -9.70
CA THR A 266 -5.79 23.52 -8.42
C THR A 266 -5.59 24.96 -7.93
N GLU A 267 -4.36 25.47 -7.98
CA GLU A 267 -4.03 26.85 -7.61
C GLU A 267 -4.69 27.87 -8.54
N GLY A 268 -4.70 27.59 -9.85
CA GLY A 268 -5.40 28.42 -10.85
C GLY A 268 -6.91 28.48 -10.60
N ALA A 269 -7.56 27.34 -10.36
CA ALA A 269 -8.99 27.29 -10.08
C ALA A 269 -9.37 28.07 -8.80
N LEU A 270 -8.56 27.98 -7.74
CA LEU A 270 -8.74 28.81 -6.54
C LEU A 270 -8.69 30.31 -6.88
N ARG A 271 -7.68 30.74 -7.64
CA ARG A 271 -7.52 32.16 -8.02
C ARG A 271 -8.62 32.67 -8.93
N SER A 272 -9.00 31.92 -9.96
CA SER A 272 -10.10 32.30 -10.88
C SER A 272 -11.46 32.37 -10.18
N ASN A 273 -11.64 31.63 -9.07
CA ASN A 273 -12.83 31.74 -8.22
C ASN A 273 -12.68 32.78 -7.09
N GLY A 274 -11.63 33.61 -7.15
CA GLY A 274 -11.44 34.75 -6.26
C GLY A 274 -10.93 34.42 -4.87
N TYR A 275 -10.13 33.36 -4.71
CA TYR A 275 -9.54 32.98 -3.43
C TYR A 275 -8.02 33.14 -3.40
N TRP A 276 -7.52 33.79 -2.35
CA TRP A 276 -6.11 33.94 -2.06
C TRP A 276 -5.75 33.31 -0.71
N ILE A 277 -5.34 32.04 -0.72
CA ILE A 277 -4.92 31.34 0.50
C ILE A 277 -3.44 31.62 0.76
N VAL A 278 -3.12 32.16 1.94
CA VAL A 278 -1.73 32.46 2.34
C VAL A 278 -0.92 31.17 2.41
N GLY A 279 0.13 31.06 1.58
CA GLY A 279 0.95 29.85 1.48
C GLY A 279 0.25 28.64 0.85
N ALA A 280 -0.76 28.86 0.00
CA ALA A 280 -1.54 27.83 -0.68
C ALA A 280 -0.69 26.69 -1.28
N LYS A 281 0.43 27.05 -1.95
CA LYS A 281 1.30 26.11 -2.67
C LYS A 281 1.68 24.88 -1.85
N ARG A 282 2.11 25.07 -0.60
CA ARG A 282 2.53 23.96 0.28
C ARG A 282 1.34 23.13 0.73
N THR A 283 0.23 23.77 1.08
CA THR A 283 -1.01 23.08 1.50
C THR A 283 -1.59 22.24 0.35
N ILE A 284 -1.60 22.77 -0.87
CA ILE A 284 -2.03 22.06 -2.08
C ILE A 284 -1.13 20.84 -2.34
N SER A 285 0.19 21.00 -2.25
CA SER A 285 1.12 19.87 -2.41
C SER A 285 0.88 18.77 -1.37
N SER A 286 0.67 19.13 -0.10
CA SER A 286 0.35 18.15 0.97
C SER A 286 -0.94 17.40 0.67
N LEU A 287 -2.00 18.13 0.31
CA LEU A 287 -3.31 17.54 0.01
C LEU A 287 -3.24 16.60 -1.19
N ILE A 288 -2.51 16.98 -2.26
CA ILE A 288 -2.31 16.10 -3.43
C ILE A 288 -1.51 14.86 -3.05
N HIS A 289 -0.52 14.99 -2.17
CA HIS A 289 0.28 13.87 -1.70
C HIS A 289 -0.55 12.87 -0.87
N GLU A 290 -1.51 13.34 -0.08
CA GLU A 290 -2.43 12.52 0.73
C GLU A 290 -3.62 11.99 -0.10
N CYS A 291 -3.92 12.60 -1.26
CA CYS A 291 -5.06 12.24 -2.09
C CYS A 291 -4.95 10.83 -2.67
N VAL A 292 -5.84 9.92 -2.24
CA VAL A 292 -5.91 8.52 -2.70
C VAL A 292 -6.06 8.41 -4.22
N THR A 293 -6.89 9.26 -4.84
CA THR A 293 -7.05 9.28 -6.31
C THR A 293 -5.73 9.62 -7.00
N CYS A 294 -5.00 10.61 -6.50
CA CYS A 294 -3.68 10.97 -7.04
C CYS A 294 -2.65 9.85 -6.82
N ARG A 295 -2.63 9.22 -5.64
CA ARG A 295 -1.75 8.06 -5.35
C ARG A 295 -2.06 6.88 -6.27
N ARG A 296 -3.34 6.58 -6.52
CA ARG A 296 -3.76 5.51 -7.44
C ARG A 296 -3.30 5.78 -8.87
N LEU A 297 -3.54 6.99 -9.39
CA LEU A 297 -3.20 7.37 -10.77
C LEU A 297 -1.71 7.59 -11.00
N ARG A 298 -0.99 8.17 -10.04
CA ARG A 298 0.37 8.73 -10.23
C ARG A 298 1.36 8.45 -9.09
N GLY A 299 0.93 7.81 -8.00
CA GLY A 299 1.80 7.48 -6.86
C GLY A 299 3.04 6.67 -7.25
N GLN A 300 4.14 6.88 -6.52
CA GLN A 300 5.37 6.15 -6.78
C GLN A 300 5.32 4.75 -6.17
N ARG A 301 6.01 3.82 -6.82
CA ARG A 301 6.19 2.46 -6.31
C ARG A 301 7.09 2.51 -5.09
N GLN A 302 6.76 1.72 -4.07
CA GLN A 302 7.54 1.63 -2.85
C GLN A 302 8.95 1.10 -3.16
N GLN A 303 9.94 1.57 -2.42
CA GLN A 303 11.32 1.14 -2.57
C GLN A 303 11.91 0.96 -1.18
N GLN A 304 13.00 0.20 -1.11
CA GLN A 304 13.76 0.02 0.11
C GLN A 304 15.23 -0.22 -0.26
N GLN A 305 16.14 0.17 0.62
CA GLN A 305 17.58 -0.02 0.42
C GLN A 305 17.89 -1.45 -0.03
N MET A 306 18.78 -1.64 -1.01
CA MET A 306 19.15 -2.99 -1.49
C MET A 306 19.81 -3.82 -0.37
N ALA A 307 19.37 -5.08 -0.23
CA ALA A 307 19.95 -6.05 0.71
C ALA A 307 21.37 -6.44 0.33
N ASP A 308 22.11 -6.95 1.30
CA ASP A 308 23.43 -7.51 1.07
C ASP A 308 23.36 -8.81 0.25
N LEU A 309 24.47 -9.15 -0.41
CA LEU A 309 24.57 -10.37 -1.21
C LEU A 309 24.61 -11.60 -0.29
N PRO A 310 23.94 -12.71 -0.66
CA PRO A 310 23.98 -13.94 0.14
C PRO A 310 25.40 -14.53 0.16
N SER A 311 25.76 -15.20 1.25
CA SER A 311 27.05 -15.89 1.47
C SER A 311 27.45 -16.79 0.31
N ASP A 312 26.47 -17.44 -0.31
CA ASP A 312 26.63 -18.41 -1.38
C ASP A 312 27.10 -17.76 -2.71
N ARG A 313 27.10 -16.41 -2.79
CA ARG A 313 27.69 -15.63 -3.89
C ARG A 313 29.08 -15.07 -3.56
N LEU A 314 29.48 -15.12 -2.30
CA LEU A 314 30.69 -14.47 -1.78
C LEU A 314 31.76 -15.48 -1.36
N THR A 315 31.37 -16.73 -1.12
CA THR A 315 32.28 -17.77 -0.63
C THR A 315 33.01 -18.43 -1.81
N PRO A 316 34.36 -18.34 -1.88
CA PRO A 316 35.14 -19.10 -2.85
C PRO A 316 34.91 -20.61 -2.70
N GLY A 317 34.88 -21.33 -3.81
CA GLY A 317 34.69 -22.78 -3.79
C GLY A 317 34.66 -23.38 -5.20
N PRO A 318 34.72 -24.71 -5.33
CA PRO A 318 34.73 -25.37 -6.63
C PRO A 318 33.60 -24.86 -7.54
N PRO A 319 33.86 -24.59 -8.83
CA PRO A 319 32.84 -24.15 -9.77
C PRO A 319 31.61 -25.07 -9.71
N PHE A 320 30.43 -24.47 -9.76
CA PHE A 320 29.14 -25.18 -9.68
C PHE A 320 28.81 -25.87 -8.33
N SER A 321 29.55 -25.61 -7.24
CA SER A 321 29.11 -26.02 -5.90
C SER A 321 27.77 -25.38 -5.51
N THR A 322 27.55 -24.14 -5.96
CA THR A 322 26.32 -23.36 -5.77
C THR A 322 25.81 -22.86 -7.11
N VAL A 323 24.59 -23.23 -7.47
CA VAL A 323 24.06 -23.08 -8.84
C VAL A 323 22.70 -22.38 -8.83
N GLY A 324 22.53 -21.42 -9.74
CA GLY A 324 21.22 -20.91 -10.15
C GLY A 324 20.71 -21.72 -11.35
N VAL A 325 19.44 -22.13 -11.34
CA VAL A 325 18.83 -22.91 -12.41
C VAL A 325 17.61 -22.19 -12.96
N ASP A 326 17.51 -22.15 -14.30
CA ASP A 326 16.33 -21.64 -14.98
C ASP A 326 16.16 -22.28 -16.37
N THR A 327 14.92 -22.30 -16.86
CA THR A 327 14.51 -22.90 -18.13
C THR A 327 14.18 -21.84 -19.17
N PHE A 328 14.58 -22.07 -20.43
CA PHE A 328 14.34 -21.13 -21.51
C PHE A 328 14.17 -21.83 -22.86
N GLY A 329 13.48 -21.15 -23.78
CA GLY A 329 13.00 -21.70 -25.05
C GLY A 329 11.58 -21.21 -25.32
N PRO A 330 10.74 -21.99 -26.04
CA PRO A 330 11.08 -23.18 -26.83
C PRO A 330 11.68 -22.86 -28.21
N TRP A 331 12.45 -23.79 -28.78
CA TRP A 331 12.85 -23.78 -30.19
C TRP A 331 12.13 -24.88 -30.96
N GLU A 332 11.73 -24.59 -32.20
CA GLU A 332 11.21 -25.61 -33.10
C GLU A 332 12.37 -26.34 -33.77
N VAL A 333 12.40 -27.67 -33.62
CA VAL A 333 13.37 -28.54 -34.30
C VAL A 333 12.65 -29.48 -35.26
N VAL A 334 13.28 -29.72 -36.41
CA VAL A 334 12.83 -30.68 -37.41
C VAL A 334 13.18 -32.09 -36.93
N VAL A 335 12.16 -32.89 -36.65
CA VAL A 335 12.29 -34.28 -36.19
C VAL A 335 12.27 -35.25 -37.37
N ARG A 336 11.46 -34.97 -38.40
CA ARG A 336 11.35 -35.81 -39.59
C ARG A 336 11.09 -34.97 -40.83
N LYS A 337 11.84 -35.22 -41.91
CA LYS A 337 11.53 -34.68 -43.24
C LYS A 337 10.66 -35.70 -43.98
N THR A 338 9.44 -35.33 -44.35
CA THR A 338 8.54 -36.16 -45.17
C THR A 338 8.44 -35.58 -46.58
N ARG A 339 7.94 -36.37 -47.56
CA ARG A 339 7.77 -35.91 -48.95
C ARG A 339 6.81 -34.70 -49.09
N GLY A 340 6.02 -34.37 -48.06
CA GLY A 340 5.06 -33.26 -48.04
C GLY A 340 5.32 -32.17 -46.99
N GLY A 341 6.42 -32.23 -46.22
CA GLY A 341 6.74 -31.22 -45.20
C GLY A 341 7.76 -31.66 -44.13
N ALA A 342 8.05 -30.80 -43.17
CA ALA A 342 8.87 -31.11 -42.01
C ALA A 342 8.00 -31.25 -40.76
N ALA A 343 8.11 -32.38 -40.05
CA ALA A 343 7.49 -32.55 -38.73
C ALA A 343 8.37 -31.84 -37.69
N ASN A 344 7.82 -30.81 -37.05
CA ASN A 344 8.52 -30.02 -36.04
C ASN A 344 8.10 -30.44 -34.63
N SER A 345 9.03 -30.36 -33.68
CA SER A 345 8.76 -30.52 -32.25
C SER A 345 9.44 -29.39 -31.49
N LYS A 346 8.89 -29.03 -30.33
CA LYS A 346 9.53 -28.08 -29.42
C LYS A 346 10.68 -28.74 -28.66
N ARG A 347 11.72 -27.96 -28.39
CA ARG A 347 12.82 -28.27 -27.47
C ARG A 347 13.03 -27.11 -26.52
N TRP A 348 13.44 -27.42 -25.30
CA TRP A 348 13.75 -26.46 -24.26
C TRP A 348 15.20 -26.60 -23.83
N ALA A 349 15.72 -25.60 -23.14
CA ALA A 349 17.07 -25.63 -22.57
C ALA A 349 17.02 -25.29 -21.08
N ILE A 350 17.75 -26.04 -20.27
CA ILE A 350 17.97 -25.77 -18.85
C ILE A 350 19.34 -25.12 -18.73
N LEU A 351 19.39 -23.92 -18.15
CA LEU A 351 20.62 -23.20 -17.87
C LEU A 351 20.99 -23.36 -16.40
N PHE A 352 22.16 -23.93 -16.16
CA PHE A 352 22.82 -23.99 -14.86
C PHE A 352 23.88 -22.89 -14.81
N THR A 353 23.78 -21.93 -13.89
CA THR A 353 24.81 -20.88 -13.69
C THR A 353 25.45 -20.98 -12.32
N CYS A 354 26.78 -20.99 -12.25
CA CYS A 354 27.50 -20.92 -10.99
C CYS A 354 27.31 -19.53 -10.35
N LEU A 355 26.86 -19.49 -9.10
CA LEU A 355 26.58 -18.23 -8.39
C LEU A 355 27.83 -17.43 -8.03
N VAL A 356 28.99 -18.10 -7.96
CA VAL A 356 30.30 -17.54 -7.58
C VAL A 356 31.10 -17.12 -8.81
N THR A 357 31.36 -18.04 -9.74
CA THR A 357 32.22 -17.79 -10.92
C THR A 357 31.45 -17.23 -12.11
N ARG A 358 30.10 -17.28 -12.09
CA ARG A 358 29.23 -16.92 -13.22
C ARG A 358 29.44 -17.80 -14.46
N ALA A 359 30.12 -18.95 -14.31
CA ALA A 359 30.12 -20.00 -15.32
C ALA A 359 28.69 -20.43 -15.65
N ILE A 360 28.46 -20.88 -16.88
CA ILE A 360 27.20 -21.50 -17.28
C ILE A 360 27.42 -22.91 -17.85
N HIS A 361 26.38 -23.72 -17.80
CA HIS A 361 26.23 -24.98 -18.49
C HIS A 361 24.78 -25.09 -18.98
N ILE A 362 24.58 -25.56 -20.20
CA ILE A 362 23.26 -25.59 -20.85
C ILE A 362 22.98 -27.03 -21.28
N GLU A 363 21.81 -27.53 -20.92
CA GLU A 363 21.31 -28.86 -21.28
C GLU A 363 20.03 -28.73 -22.10
N VAL A 364 20.00 -29.32 -23.29
CA VAL A 364 18.79 -29.35 -24.13
C VAL A 364 17.91 -30.51 -23.70
N VAL A 365 16.61 -30.26 -23.56
CA VAL A 365 15.61 -31.25 -23.17
C VAL A 365 14.45 -31.29 -24.15
N GLU A 366 13.88 -32.48 -24.29
CA GLU A 366 12.77 -32.73 -25.22
C GLU A 366 11.43 -32.21 -24.72
N GLU A 367 11.28 -32.11 -23.41
CA GLU A 367 10.07 -31.72 -22.70
C GLU A 367 10.46 -31.13 -21.34
N LEU A 368 9.56 -30.35 -20.73
CA LEU A 368 9.76 -29.76 -19.41
C LEU A 368 9.30 -30.71 -18.29
N SER A 369 9.58 -32.01 -18.37
CA SER A 369 9.14 -32.99 -17.36
C SER A 369 10.15 -33.19 -16.23
N SER A 370 9.70 -33.68 -15.07
CA SER A 370 10.58 -34.11 -13.98
C SER A 370 11.65 -35.11 -14.44
N SER A 371 11.29 -36.03 -15.34
CA SER A 371 12.21 -37.06 -15.84
C SER A 371 13.30 -36.48 -16.73
N ALA A 372 12.94 -35.57 -17.64
CA ALA A 372 13.87 -34.87 -18.51
C ALA A 372 14.83 -33.99 -17.69
N PHE A 373 14.31 -33.33 -16.65
CA PHE A 373 15.13 -32.56 -15.71
C PHE A 373 16.13 -33.44 -14.94
N ILE A 374 15.70 -34.59 -14.40
CA ILE A 374 16.59 -35.53 -13.70
C ILE A 374 17.72 -36.00 -14.64
N ASN A 375 17.42 -36.26 -15.90
CA ASN A 375 18.45 -36.63 -16.87
C ASN A 375 19.41 -35.47 -17.16
N ALA A 376 18.91 -34.24 -17.30
CA ALA A 376 19.74 -33.06 -17.52
C ALA A 376 20.66 -32.77 -16.32
N ILE A 377 20.14 -32.78 -15.09
CA ILE A 377 20.96 -32.56 -13.88
C ILE A 377 21.99 -33.68 -13.69
N ARG A 378 21.66 -34.94 -14.04
CA ARG A 378 22.62 -36.05 -14.01
C ARG A 378 23.76 -35.82 -14.99
N ARG A 379 23.47 -35.39 -16.23
CA ARG A 379 24.52 -35.05 -17.21
C ARG A 379 25.37 -33.88 -16.72
N PHE A 380 24.73 -32.83 -16.21
CA PHE A 380 25.42 -31.68 -15.62
C PHE A 380 26.36 -32.09 -14.48
N ILE A 381 25.89 -32.85 -13.50
CA ILE A 381 26.71 -33.33 -12.36
C ILE A 381 27.84 -34.23 -12.85
N SER A 382 27.58 -35.13 -13.81
CA SER A 382 28.62 -35.99 -14.37
C SER A 382 29.72 -35.21 -15.10
N ILE A 383 29.39 -34.06 -15.71
CA ILE A 383 30.34 -33.23 -16.46
C ILE A 383 31.04 -32.19 -15.55
N ARG A 384 30.33 -31.64 -14.56
CA ARG A 384 30.77 -30.48 -13.77
C ARG A 384 31.09 -30.79 -12.31
N GLY A 385 30.74 -31.97 -11.81
CA GLY A 385 30.94 -32.36 -10.42
C GLY A 385 29.71 -32.15 -9.54
N SER A 386 29.88 -32.43 -8.25
CA SER A 386 28.80 -32.39 -7.26
C SER A 386 28.30 -30.97 -6.97
N VAL A 387 26.99 -30.86 -6.75
CA VAL A 387 26.30 -29.59 -6.44
C VAL A 387 25.77 -29.66 -5.01
N ASN A 388 26.12 -28.68 -4.20
CA ASN A 388 25.67 -28.61 -2.80
C ASN A 388 24.33 -27.88 -2.69
N LEU A 389 24.17 -26.79 -3.46
CA LEU A 389 23.00 -25.92 -3.39
C LEU A 389 22.52 -25.49 -4.78
N ILE A 390 21.23 -25.67 -5.03
CA ILE A 390 20.50 -25.15 -6.20
C ILE A 390 19.56 -24.04 -5.76
N ARG A 391 19.54 -22.93 -6.51
CA ARG A 391 18.58 -21.84 -6.36
C ARG A 391 17.80 -21.65 -7.66
N SER A 392 16.49 -21.47 -7.56
CA SER A 392 15.65 -21.13 -8.71
C SER A 392 14.50 -20.22 -8.29
N ASP A 393 13.87 -19.56 -9.26
CA ASP A 393 12.59 -18.89 -9.02
C ASP A 393 11.46 -19.92 -8.89
N ARG A 394 10.37 -19.52 -8.22
CA ARG A 394 9.11 -20.27 -8.18
C ARG A 394 8.32 -20.15 -9.49
N GLY A 395 9.01 -20.06 -10.62
CA GLY A 395 8.37 -20.00 -11.93
C GLY A 395 7.47 -21.20 -12.15
N THR A 396 6.49 -21.05 -13.06
CA THR A 396 5.60 -22.14 -13.47
C THR A 396 6.36 -23.38 -13.90
N ASP A 397 7.58 -23.19 -14.42
CA ASP A 397 8.44 -24.25 -14.94
C ASP A 397 8.98 -25.21 -13.87
N PHE A 398 9.06 -24.80 -12.58
CA PHE A 398 9.63 -25.62 -11.48
C PHE A 398 8.65 -25.85 -10.30
N VAL A 399 7.64 -24.99 -10.17
CA VAL A 399 6.58 -25.14 -9.18
C VAL A 399 5.34 -25.53 -9.97
N GLY A 400 5.07 -26.83 -10.02
CA GLY A 400 4.04 -27.43 -10.84
C GLY A 400 2.71 -26.69 -10.73
N ALA A 401 2.32 -25.97 -11.78
CA ALA A 401 0.98 -25.45 -11.95
C ALA A 401 0.09 -26.59 -12.48
N THR A 402 -0.34 -27.48 -11.59
CA THR A 402 -1.37 -28.47 -11.90
C THR A 402 -2.70 -27.73 -12.08
N ASP A 403 -3.17 -27.60 -13.34
CA ASP A 403 -4.54 -28.01 -13.73
C ASP A 403 -5.06 -27.39 -15.04
N GLN A 404 -4.46 -26.33 -15.60
CA GLN A 404 -5.09 -25.63 -16.75
C GLN A 404 -4.48 -25.93 -18.14
N LEU A 405 -3.28 -26.52 -18.24
CA LEU A 405 -2.59 -26.70 -19.54
C LEU A 405 -2.18 -28.14 -19.90
N LYS A 406 -2.43 -29.16 -19.06
CA LYS A 406 -2.03 -30.57 -19.29
C LYS A 406 -0.58 -30.73 -19.81
N MET A 407 0.34 -29.85 -19.40
CA MET A 407 1.76 -30.01 -19.68
C MET A 407 2.41 -30.64 -18.44
N ASP A 408 3.19 -31.69 -18.63
CA ASP A 408 4.05 -32.26 -17.59
C ASP A 408 5.20 -31.28 -17.37
N VAL A 409 5.05 -30.41 -16.36
CA VAL A 409 6.06 -29.41 -15.96
C VAL A 409 7.00 -30.00 -14.89
N ILE A 410 8.19 -29.43 -14.70
CA ILE A 410 9.16 -29.91 -13.71
C ILE A 410 8.55 -29.65 -12.34
N ASN A 411 8.16 -30.72 -11.66
CA ASN A 411 7.64 -30.61 -10.30
C ASN A 411 8.77 -30.96 -9.33
N VAL A 412 9.36 -29.95 -8.68
CA VAL A 412 10.43 -30.20 -7.71
C VAL A 412 9.90 -30.89 -6.44
N GLU A 413 8.60 -30.82 -6.18
CA GLU A 413 7.95 -31.56 -5.09
C GLU A 413 7.71 -33.04 -5.44
N ASP A 414 7.88 -33.42 -6.71
CA ASP A 414 7.84 -34.81 -7.17
C ASP A 414 8.80 -35.66 -6.33
N LYS A 415 8.28 -36.79 -5.84
CA LYS A 415 9.02 -37.76 -5.04
C LYS A 415 10.31 -38.21 -5.73
N ALA A 416 10.31 -38.34 -7.06
CA ALA A 416 11.48 -38.72 -7.83
C ALA A 416 12.59 -37.66 -7.76
N VAL A 417 12.24 -36.39 -7.97
CA VAL A 417 13.19 -35.26 -7.93
C VAL A 417 13.72 -35.05 -6.51
N ARG A 418 12.84 -35.03 -5.49
CA ARG A 418 13.25 -34.92 -4.08
C ARG A 418 14.15 -36.06 -3.65
N SER A 419 13.80 -37.29 -4.01
CA SER A 419 14.60 -38.47 -3.65
C SER A 419 15.97 -38.44 -4.33
N PHE A 420 16.04 -37.98 -5.59
CA PHE A 420 17.32 -37.81 -6.28
C PHE A 420 18.19 -36.79 -5.55
N LEU A 421 17.69 -35.57 -5.34
CA LEU A 421 18.44 -34.49 -4.68
C LEU A 421 18.90 -34.86 -3.28
N TYR A 422 18.04 -35.52 -2.50
CA TYR A 422 18.37 -36.02 -1.17
C TYR A 422 19.52 -37.04 -1.22
N LYS A 423 19.47 -38.01 -2.13
CA LYS A 423 20.55 -39.01 -2.32
C LYS A 423 21.84 -38.38 -2.83
N SER A 424 21.75 -37.30 -3.59
CA SER A 424 22.89 -36.52 -4.10
C SER A 424 23.49 -35.57 -3.07
N GLY A 425 22.87 -35.39 -1.91
CA GLY A 425 23.28 -34.40 -0.90
C GLY A 425 23.05 -32.94 -1.34
N THR A 426 22.17 -32.71 -2.32
CA THR A 426 21.91 -31.39 -2.90
C THR A 426 20.69 -30.73 -2.25
N THR A 427 20.86 -29.52 -1.73
CA THR A 427 19.74 -28.70 -1.24
C THR A 427 19.17 -27.87 -2.38
N TRP A 428 17.84 -27.75 -2.48
CA TRP A 428 17.19 -26.83 -3.43
C TRP A 428 16.41 -25.76 -2.68
N ILE A 429 16.74 -24.48 -2.92
CA ILE A 429 16.07 -23.33 -2.33
C ILE A 429 15.35 -22.53 -3.40
N PHE A 430 14.04 -22.37 -3.24
CA PHE A 430 13.25 -21.47 -4.07
C PHE A 430 13.32 -20.03 -3.58
N ASN A 431 13.47 -19.09 -4.51
CA ASN A 431 13.22 -17.68 -4.20
C ASN A 431 11.76 -17.48 -3.77
N ALA A 432 11.51 -16.51 -2.89
CA ALA A 432 10.14 -16.14 -2.56
C ALA A 432 9.38 -15.72 -3.85
N PRO A 433 8.06 -15.99 -3.97
CA PRO A 433 7.30 -15.75 -5.19
C PRO A 433 7.51 -14.33 -5.72
N HIS A 434 7.72 -14.21 -7.04
CA HIS A 434 7.93 -12.93 -7.75
C HIS A 434 9.06 -12.03 -7.21
N SER A 435 10.02 -12.60 -6.47
CA SER A 435 11.25 -11.92 -6.06
C SER A 435 12.33 -11.98 -7.13
N SER A 436 11.99 -11.60 -8.37
CA SER A 436 12.87 -11.72 -9.56
C SER A 436 14.21 -10.97 -9.42
N HIS A 437 14.33 -10.05 -8.45
CA HIS A 437 15.61 -9.41 -8.13
C HIS A 437 16.65 -10.40 -7.57
N MET A 438 16.22 -11.48 -6.92
CA MET A 438 17.10 -12.56 -6.46
C MET A 438 17.52 -13.51 -7.59
N GLY A 439 16.73 -13.57 -8.68
CA GLY A 439 17.01 -14.36 -9.89
C GLY A 439 17.80 -13.65 -10.99
N GLY A 440 18.13 -12.37 -10.81
CA GLY A 440 18.85 -11.58 -11.81
C GLY A 440 20.21 -12.14 -12.24
N VAL A 441 20.76 -13.10 -11.50
CA VAL A 441 22.00 -13.80 -11.82
C VAL A 441 21.83 -14.71 -13.05
N TRP A 442 20.80 -15.57 -13.07
CA TRP A 442 20.50 -16.46 -14.19
C TRP A 442 19.73 -15.76 -15.31
N ASP A 443 18.80 -14.84 -15.00
CA ASP A 443 18.10 -14.03 -16.00
C ASP A 443 19.08 -13.30 -16.93
N ARG A 444 20.12 -12.71 -16.33
CA ARG A 444 21.17 -12.02 -17.09
C ARG A 444 21.93 -12.99 -17.98
N MET A 445 22.18 -14.22 -17.52
CA MET A 445 22.88 -15.22 -18.32
C MET A 445 22.03 -15.72 -19.48
N ILE A 446 20.74 -15.99 -19.24
CA ILE A 446 19.77 -16.30 -20.32
C ILE A 446 19.74 -15.16 -21.35
N GLY A 447 19.69 -13.90 -20.90
CA GLY A 447 19.70 -12.75 -21.81
C GLY A 447 20.97 -12.65 -22.66
N VAL A 448 22.14 -12.98 -22.10
CA VAL A 448 23.40 -13.03 -22.86
C VAL A 448 23.39 -14.18 -23.85
N THR A 449 22.99 -15.38 -23.41
CA THR A 449 22.87 -16.58 -24.24
C THR A 449 21.92 -16.36 -25.41
N ARG A 450 20.74 -15.77 -25.17
CA ARG A 450 19.75 -15.46 -26.23
C ARG A 450 20.31 -14.51 -27.28
N LYS A 451 21.01 -13.44 -26.89
CA LYS A 451 21.61 -12.52 -27.86
C LYS A 451 22.60 -13.19 -28.81
N ILE A 452 23.42 -14.12 -28.30
CA ILE A 452 24.36 -14.89 -29.12
C ILE A 452 23.58 -15.81 -30.05
N LEU A 453 22.61 -16.57 -29.51
CA LEU A 453 21.76 -17.46 -30.31
C LEU A 453 21.02 -16.70 -31.42
N ASP A 454 20.36 -15.59 -31.10
CA ASP A 454 19.61 -14.78 -32.06
C ASP A 454 20.52 -14.28 -33.20
N SER A 455 21.77 -13.91 -32.89
CA SER A 455 22.74 -13.50 -33.91
C SER A 455 23.17 -14.64 -34.85
N MET A 456 23.37 -15.86 -34.31
CA MET A 456 23.76 -17.04 -35.09
C MET A 456 22.60 -17.60 -35.93
N LEU A 457 21.37 -17.55 -35.38
CA LEU A 457 20.16 -18.02 -36.06
C LEU A 457 19.68 -17.03 -37.13
N LEU A 458 20.01 -15.74 -37.02
CA LEU A 458 19.68 -14.76 -38.06
C LEU A 458 20.44 -15.02 -39.37
N THR A 459 21.67 -15.55 -39.28
CA THR A 459 22.53 -15.85 -40.43
C THR A 459 22.19 -17.17 -41.15
N GLU A 460 21.51 -18.10 -40.49
CA GLU A 460 21.24 -19.46 -40.99
C GLU A 460 19.73 -19.78 -40.94
N LYS A 461 19.07 -19.84 -42.11
CA LYS A 461 17.62 -20.12 -42.21
C LYS A 461 17.27 -21.62 -42.34
N LYS A 462 18.23 -22.54 -42.18
CA LYS A 462 17.97 -23.98 -42.25
C LYS A 462 17.27 -24.45 -40.96
N GLY A 463 16.34 -25.39 -41.09
CA GLY A 463 15.65 -25.98 -39.93
C GLY A 463 16.64 -26.70 -39.00
N LEU A 464 16.57 -26.39 -37.71
CA LEU A 464 17.41 -26.97 -36.67
C LEU A 464 17.01 -28.42 -36.38
N SER A 465 17.94 -29.35 -36.26
CA SER A 465 17.68 -30.66 -35.66
C SER A 465 18.00 -30.64 -34.16
N HIS A 466 17.58 -31.66 -33.41
CA HIS A 466 17.92 -31.76 -31.98
C HIS A 466 19.44 -31.81 -31.74
N ASP A 467 20.17 -32.56 -32.57
CA ASP A 467 21.63 -32.71 -32.47
C ASP A 467 22.36 -31.39 -32.78
N VAL A 468 21.91 -30.68 -33.83
CA VAL A 468 22.44 -29.35 -34.18
C VAL A 468 22.17 -28.35 -33.06
N LEU A 469 20.96 -28.32 -32.50
CA LEU A 469 20.62 -27.44 -31.38
C LEU A 469 21.46 -27.75 -30.14
N THR A 470 21.70 -29.03 -29.84
CA THR A 470 22.51 -29.45 -28.69
C THR A 470 23.97 -29.02 -28.86
N THR A 471 24.53 -29.20 -30.05
CA THR A 471 25.89 -28.76 -30.38
C THR A 471 26.01 -27.24 -30.30
N LEU A 472 25.06 -26.51 -30.90
CA LEU A 472 25.01 -25.05 -30.85
C LEU A 472 24.96 -24.53 -29.41
N MET A 473 24.15 -25.15 -28.54
CA MET A 473 24.06 -24.76 -27.12
C MET A 473 25.38 -25.00 -26.37
N ALA A 474 26.13 -26.06 -26.72
CA ALA A 474 27.46 -26.30 -26.18
C ALA A 474 28.48 -25.24 -26.63
N GLU A 475 28.44 -24.82 -27.89
CA GLU A 475 29.30 -23.74 -28.41
C GLU A 475 28.95 -22.39 -27.79
N VAL A 476 27.67 -22.06 -27.67
CA VAL A 476 27.22 -20.84 -26.97
C VAL A 476 27.65 -20.86 -25.51
N CYS A 477 27.56 -22.01 -24.83
CA CYS A 477 28.08 -22.19 -23.49
C CYS A 477 29.59 -21.87 -23.41
N ALA A 478 30.37 -22.32 -24.38
CA ALA A 478 31.80 -22.02 -24.46
C ALA A 478 32.07 -20.52 -24.65
N ILE A 479 31.37 -19.87 -25.59
CA ILE A 479 31.47 -18.43 -25.86
C ILE A 479 31.14 -17.61 -24.61
N VAL A 480 30.01 -17.93 -23.96
CA VAL A 480 29.59 -17.23 -22.74
C VAL A 480 30.61 -17.44 -21.62
N ASN A 481 31.18 -18.63 -21.48
CA ASN A 481 32.20 -18.90 -20.46
C ASN A 481 33.56 -18.24 -20.76
N ALA A 482 33.87 -17.91 -22.01
CA ALA A 482 35.10 -17.19 -22.36
C ALA A 482 35.05 -15.69 -22.04
N ARG A 483 33.90 -15.16 -21.62
CA ARG A 483 33.74 -13.72 -21.35
C ARG A 483 34.52 -13.25 -20.10
N PRO A 484 35.03 -12.01 -20.09
CA PRO A 484 35.55 -11.36 -18.89
C PRO A 484 34.50 -11.30 -17.76
N ILE A 485 34.88 -11.63 -16.52
CA ILE A 485 34.06 -11.35 -15.33
C ILE A 485 34.41 -10.03 -14.65
N THR A 486 35.61 -9.51 -14.89
CA THR A 486 36.09 -8.20 -14.43
C THR A 486 36.19 -7.22 -15.60
N THR A 487 36.37 -5.94 -15.29
CA THR A 487 36.81 -4.95 -16.29
C THR A 487 38.15 -5.37 -16.87
N ILE A 488 38.31 -5.22 -18.18
CA ILE A 488 39.58 -5.51 -18.87
C ILE A 488 40.57 -4.41 -18.46
N SER A 489 41.74 -4.81 -17.95
CA SER A 489 42.82 -3.87 -17.64
C SER A 489 43.39 -3.30 -18.94
N HIS A 490 43.72 -2.01 -18.94
CA HIS A 490 44.47 -1.35 -20.02
C HIS A 490 45.98 -1.36 -19.76
N ASP A 491 46.42 -1.96 -18.65
CA ASP A 491 47.83 -2.09 -18.28
C ASP A 491 48.53 -3.13 -19.18
N PRO A 492 49.59 -2.75 -19.92
CA PRO A 492 50.36 -3.68 -20.74
C PRO A 492 50.98 -4.85 -19.94
N GLU A 493 51.24 -4.65 -18.65
CA GLU A 493 51.81 -5.66 -17.75
C GLU A 493 50.73 -6.60 -17.17
N ASP A 494 49.44 -6.31 -17.38
CA ASP A 494 48.32 -7.14 -16.92
C ASP A 494 47.30 -7.50 -18.03
N PRO A 495 47.71 -8.25 -19.08
CA PRO A 495 46.86 -8.53 -20.23
C PRO A 495 45.84 -9.66 -20.00
N VAL A 496 45.86 -10.34 -18.84
CA VAL A 496 45.11 -11.60 -18.65
C VAL A 496 43.65 -11.34 -18.24
N ILE A 497 42.74 -11.65 -19.16
CA ILE A 497 41.30 -11.56 -18.95
C ILE A 497 40.82 -12.69 -18.04
N LEU A 498 40.33 -12.34 -16.84
CA LEU A 498 39.69 -13.30 -15.94
C LEU A 498 38.35 -13.77 -16.52
N SER A 499 38.24 -15.04 -16.91
CA SER A 499 37.00 -15.64 -17.44
C SER A 499 36.64 -16.97 -16.77
N PRO A 500 35.36 -17.35 -16.73
CA PRO A 500 34.94 -18.65 -16.22
C PRO A 500 35.62 -19.83 -16.93
N ALA A 501 35.87 -19.71 -18.25
CA ALA A 501 36.52 -20.74 -19.05
C ALA A 501 37.93 -21.08 -18.54
N MET A 502 38.66 -20.11 -17.97
CA MET A 502 39.98 -20.37 -17.38
C MET A 502 39.91 -21.41 -16.26
N LEU A 503 38.91 -21.33 -15.38
CA LEU A 503 38.72 -22.33 -14.33
C LEU A 503 38.18 -23.65 -14.88
N LEU A 504 37.24 -23.59 -15.83
CA LEU A 504 36.55 -24.79 -16.31
C LEU A 504 37.41 -25.66 -17.21
N THR A 505 38.28 -25.05 -18.00
CA THR A 505 39.10 -25.74 -19.00
C THR A 505 40.56 -25.84 -18.59
N MET A 506 40.99 -25.03 -17.61
CA MET A 506 42.39 -24.81 -17.26
C MET A 506 43.24 -24.35 -18.46
N LYS A 507 42.61 -23.81 -19.52
CA LYS A 507 43.25 -23.23 -20.70
C LYS A 507 43.14 -21.71 -20.66
N ARG A 508 44.22 -21.00 -21.00
CA ARG A 508 44.17 -19.54 -21.23
C ARG A 508 43.53 -19.29 -22.59
N GLY A 509 42.57 -18.36 -22.68
CA GLY A 509 41.92 -17.98 -23.94
C GLY A 509 42.94 -17.45 -24.95
N ASN A 510 42.83 -17.90 -26.21
CA ASN A 510 43.74 -17.71 -27.35
C ASN A 510 44.86 -16.67 -27.20
N SER A 511 46.10 -17.16 -27.11
CA SER A 511 47.25 -16.86 -28.00
C SER A 511 48.54 -17.32 -27.32
N THR A 512 49.36 -18.05 -28.07
CA THR A 512 50.82 -18.19 -27.92
C THR A 512 51.46 -17.23 -26.92
N ILE A 513 51.67 -17.67 -25.69
CA ILE A 513 52.77 -17.16 -24.87
C ILE A 513 53.88 -18.17 -25.08
N ASN A 514 54.93 -17.75 -25.79
CA ASN A 514 56.22 -18.43 -25.76
C ASN A 514 56.55 -18.63 -24.29
N SER A 515 56.53 -19.90 -23.86
CA SER A 515 56.97 -20.30 -22.53
C SER A 515 58.50 -20.24 -22.49
N ASP A 516 59.04 -19.04 -22.58
CA ASP A 516 60.45 -18.83 -22.24
C ASP A 516 60.53 -18.65 -20.72
N ASN A 517 61.33 -19.53 -20.11
CA ASN A 517 61.79 -19.55 -18.72
C ASN A 517 60.95 -20.30 -17.67
N TYR A 518 60.36 -21.44 -18.03
CA TYR A 518 60.20 -22.52 -17.04
C TYR A 518 60.85 -23.80 -17.54
N SER A 519 61.76 -24.34 -16.73
CA SER A 519 62.42 -25.62 -16.94
C SER A 519 61.34 -26.70 -17.16
N ILE A 520 61.32 -27.28 -18.36
CA ILE A 520 60.44 -28.38 -18.75
C ILE A 520 60.53 -29.55 -17.74
N LYS A 521 61.67 -29.71 -17.04
CA LYS A 521 61.85 -30.70 -15.96
C LYS A 521 60.96 -30.47 -14.72
N ASP A 522 60.48 -29.25 -14.46
CA ASP A 522 59.62 -28.95 -13.31
C ASP A 522 58.12 -29.11 -13.63
N MET A 523 57.72 -28.90 -14.90
CA MET A 523 56.36 -29.16 -15.38
C MET A 523 55.97 -30.64 -15.35
N TYR A 524 56.94 -31.54 -15.58
CA TYR A 524 56.71 -32.99 -15.55
C TYR A 524 56.70 -33.59 -14.14
N ARG A 525 57.13 -32.87 -13.09
CA ARG A 525 57.21 -33.43 -11.73
C ARG A 525 55.90 -33.38 -10.94
N ALA A 526 54.92 -32.58 -11.35
CA ALA A 526 53.57 -32.59 -10.76
C ALA A 526 52.62 -31.65 -11.52
N SER A 527 51.98 -32.11 -12.60
CA SER A 527 50.98 -31.33 -13.35
C SER A 527 49.83 -30.81 -12.47
N TRP A 528 49.54 -31.47 -11.34
CA TRP A 528 48.55 -31.00 -10.35
C TRP A 528 48.96 -29.70 -9.63
N LYS A 529 50.26 -29.44 -9.43
CA LYS A 529 50.74 -28.17 -8.84
C LYS A 529 50.48 -26.99 -9.78
N HIS A 530 50.62 -27.20 -11.10
CA HIS A 530 50.29 -26.18 -12.08
C HIS A 530 48.79 -25.83 -12.08
N VAL A 531 47.92 -26.83 -11.94
CA VAL A 531 46.47 -26.65 -11.79
C VAL A 531 46.14 -25.85 -10.53
N GLN A 532 46.82 -26.15 -9.41
CA GLN A 532 46.63 -25.42 -8.15
C GLN A 532 47.06 -23.96 -8.28
N VAL A 533 48.21 -23.69 -8.91
CA VAL A 533 48.69 -22.31 -9.16
C VAL A 533 47.70 -21.51 -10.00
N LEU A 534 47.11 -22.10 -11.05
CA LEU A 534 46.11 -21.43 -11.88
C LEU A 534 44.79 -21.16 -11.13
N SER A 535 44.35 -22.11 -10.31
CA SER A 535 43.19 -21.95 -9.43
C SER A 535 43.43 -20.83 -8.40
N ASP A 536 44.58 -20.85 -7.71
CA ASP A 536 44.95 -19.84 -6.70
C ASP A 536 45.07 -18.45 -7.33
N TYR A 537 45.62 -18.35 -8.55
CA TYR A 537 45.65 -17.12 -9.33
C TYR A 537 44.25 -16.60 -9.64
N PHE A 538 43.34 -17.47 -10.11
CA PHE A 538 41.95 -17.08 -10.36
C PHE A 538 41.29 -16.57 -9.08
N TRP A 539 41.40 -17.28 -7.97
CA TRP A 539 40.73 -16.90 -6.72
C TRP A 539 41.30 -15.63 -6.11
N THR A 540 42.61 -15.41 -6.23
CA THR A 540 43.27 -14.15 -5.84
C THR A 540 42.71 -12.99 -6.65
N ARG A 541 42.70 -13.09 -8.00
CA ARG A 541 42.13 -12.05 -8.89
C ARG A 541 40.62 -11.87 -8.70
N TRP A 542 39.87 -12.96 -8.50
CA TRP A 542 38.44 -12.91 -8.23
C TRP A 542 38.18 -12.14 -6.93
N ARG A 543 38.94 -12.38 -5.87
CA ARG A 543 38.81 -11.65 -4.60
C ARG A 543 39.25 -10.19 -4.74
N ASP A 544 40.38 -9.94 -5.38
CA ASP A 544 41.01 -8.61 -5.38
C ASP A 544 40.38 -7.67 -6.42
N SER A 545 39.76 -8.21 -7.47
CA SER A 545 39.12 -7.42 -8.54
C SER A 545 37.61 -7.63 -8.63
N TYR A 546 37.13 -8.87 -8.71
CA TYR A 546 35.70 -9.13 -8.92
C TYR A 546 34.85 -8.87 -7.66
N LEU A 547 35.29 -9.34 -6.51
CA LEU A 547 34.56 -9.18 -5.25
C LEU A 547 34.49 -7.70 -4.84
N GLN A 548 35.56 -6.92 -5.08
CA GLN A 548 35.57 -5.47 -4.86
C GLN A 548 34.48 -4.76 -5.70
N ASN A 549 34.28 -5.20 -6.95
CA ASN A 549 33.22 -4.68 -7.82
C ASN A 549 31.78 -4.99 -7.31
N LEU A 550 31.62 -5.96 -6.40
CA LEU A 550 30.33 -6.33 -5.81
C LEU A 550 29.98 -5.51 -4.55
N GLN A 551 30.92 -4.74 -3.99
CA GLN A 551 30.67 -3.93 -2.78
C GLN A 551 29.69 -2.79 -3.03
N THR A 552 29.70 -2.21 -4.23
CA THR A 552 28.86 -1.05 -4.54
C THR A 552 27.41 -1.47 -4.78
N ARG A 553 26.49 -0.91 -3.99
CA ARG A 553 25.05 -0.98 -4.30
C ARG A 553 24.78 -0.16 -5.54
N ARG A 554 24.19 -0.76 -6.58
CA ARG A 554 23.95 -0.07 -7.88
C ARG A 554 22.63 0.69 -7.96
N LYS A 555 21.70 0.42 -7.05
CA LYS A 555 20.35 1.02 -7.00
C LYS A 555 19.81 0.92 -5.58
N TRP A 556 18.80 1.76 -5.28
CA TRP A 556 18.08 1.78 -4.00
C TRP A 556 19.04 1.95 -2.81
N HIS A 557 19.53 3.18 -2.63
CA HIS A 557 20.54 3.51 -1.64
C HIS A 557 19.93 3.94 -0.29
N GLU A 558 18.72 4.49 -0.32
CA GLU A 558 18.07 5.11 0.83
C GLU A 558 17.25 4.11 1.65
N LYS A 559 17.30 4.26 2.99
CA LYS A 559 16.40 3.58 3.90
C LYS A 559 15.08 4.33 3.93
N LEU A 560 14.02 3.69 3.47
CA LEU A 560 12.67 4.26 3.43
C LEU A 560 11.78 3.63 4.51
N PRO A 561 10.65 4.25 4.88
CA PRO A 561 9.70 3.65 5.81
C PRO A 561 9.23 2.27 5.32
N ASN A 562 9.19 1.30 6.24
CA ASN A 562 8.70 -0.04 5.94
C ASN A 562 7.17 -0.04 5.79
N LEU A 563 6.67 -0.84 4.85
CA LEU A 563 5.25 -1.21 4.83
C LEU A 563 4.90 -1.97 6.11
N LYS A 564 3.66 -1.79 6.57
CA LYS A 564 3.12 -2.42 7.77
C LYS A 564 1.91 -3.29 7.42
N LYS A 565 1.60 -4.22 8.32
CA LYS A 565 0.35 -4.97 8.25
C LYS A 565 -0.83 -4.02 8.37
N GLY A 566 -1.79 -4.14 7.46
CA GLY A 566 -2.96 -3.27 7.35
C GLY A 566 -2.87 -2.20 6.24
N ASP A 567 -1.66 -1.88 5.76
CA ASP A 567 -1.46 -0.88 4.71
C ASP A 567 -2.26 -1.23 3.45
N ILE A 568 -2.95 -0.23 2.88
CA ILE A 568 -3.70 -0.39 1.64
C ILE A 568 -2.78 -0.05 0.48
N VAL A 569 -2.60 -1.01 -0.42
CA VAL A 569 -1.65 -0.91 -1.55
C VAL A 569 -2.32 -1.20 -2.89
N LEU A 570 -1.82 -0.58 -3.94
CA LEU A 570 -2.12 -0.95 -5.31
C LEU A 570 -1.05 -1.95 -5.80
N LEU A 571 -1.46 -3.14 -6.22
CA LEU A 571 -0.55 -4.16 -6.72
C LEU A 571 -0.33 -4.00 -8.21
N ARG A 572 0.91 -3.73 -8.63
CA ARG A 572 1.26 -3.66 -10.04
C ARG A 572 1.11 -5.02 -10.70
N ASP A 573 0.29 -5.04 -11.75
CA ASP A 573 0.27 -6.09 -12.75
C ASP A 573 0.93 -5.59 -14.04
N LYS A 574 1.80 -6.42 -14.63
CA LYS A 574 2.56 -6.09 -15.83
C LYS A 574 1.71 -6.20 -17.10
N GLN A 575 0.66 -7.00 -17.07
CA GLN A 575 -0.20 -7.29 -18.22
C GLN A 575 -1.35 -6.28 -18.35
N SER A 576 -1.68 -5.56 -17.27
CA SER A 576 -2.77 -4.59 -17.26
C SER A 576 -2.31 -3.15 -17.09
N HIS A 577 -3.12 -2.23 -17.63
CA HIS A 577 -2.95 -0.80 -17.41
C HIS A 577 -3.16 -0.45 -15.93
N ARG A 578 -2.48 0.60 -15.47
CA ARG A 578 -2.47 1.04 -14.06
C ARG A 578 -3.84 1.20 -13.41
N ASN A 579 -4.85 1.64 -14.16
CA ASN A 579 -6.20 1.83 -13.62
C ASN A 579 -6.89 0.52 -13.22
N HIS A 580 -6.47 -0.59 -13.84
CA HIS A 580 -6.93 -1.95 -13.59
C HIS A 580 -6.05 -2.72 -12.60
N TRP A 581 -5.00 -2.07 -12.06
CA TRP A 581 -4.22 -2.70 -11.00
C TRP A 581 -5.10 -2.98 -9.79
N PRO A 582 -5.05 -4.20 -9.25
CA PRO A 582 -5.94 -4.56 -8.16
C PRO A 582 -5.53 -3.90 -6.84
N LEU A 583 -6.53 -3.58 -6.04
CA LEU A 583 -6.36 -3.09 -4.67
C LEU A 583 -6.06 -4.27 -3.75
N GLY A 584 -5.09 -4.10 -2.86
CA GLY A 584 -4.71 -5.10 -1.88
C GLY A 584 -4.48 -4.51 -0.50
N ILE A 585 -4.49 -5.40 0.49
CA ILE A 585 -4.15 -5.09 1.87
C ILE A 585 -2.90 -5.89 2.24
N VAL A 586 -1.92 -5.23 2.84
CA VAL A 586 -0.73 -5.91 3.36
C VAL A 586 -1.16 -6.76 4.56
N GLU A 587 -1.11 -8.07 4.38
CA GLU A 587 -1.42 -9.06 5.42
C GLU A 587 -0.21 -9.32 6.32
N ASP A 588 0.99 -9.31 5.73
CA ASP A 588 2.24 -9.44 6.45
C ASP A 588 3.38 -8.69 5.74
N ALA A 589 4.26 -8.07 6.53
CA ALA A 589 5.41 -7.32 6.05
C ALA A 589 6.69 -8.08 6.42
N ILE A 590 7.26 -8.79 5.44
CA ILE A 590 8.38 -9.71 5.67
C ILE A 590 9.67 -8.90 5.84
N GLN A 591 10.16 -8.85 7.07
CA GLN A 591 11.45 -8.24 7.39
C GLN A 591 12.60 -9.15 6.95
N SER A 592 13.65 -8.53 6.42
CA SER A 592 14.93 -9.21 6.17
C SER A 592 15.80 -9.15 7.44
N ASP A 593 16.95 -9.82 7.43
CA ASP A 593 17.87 -9.87 8.59
C ASP A 593 18.36 -8.48 9.05
N ASP A 594 18.34 -7.49 8.17
CA ASP A 594 18.68 -6.09 8.45
C ASP A 594 17.50 -5.23 8.95
N GLY A 595 16.35 -5.86 9.24
CA GLY A 595 15.12 -5.21 9.70
C GLY A 595 14.34 -4.46 8.63
N LEU A 596 14.77 -4.50 7.36
CA LEU A 596 14.13 -3.77 6.26
C LEU A 596 13.14 -4.67 5.50
N VAL A 597 11.97 -4.10 5.18
CA VAL A 597 10.89 -4.78 4.44
C VAL A 597 11.08 -4.59 2.95
N ARG A 598 11.42 -5.67 2.26
CA ARG A 598 11.57 -5.71 0.78
C ARG A 598 10.51 -6.57 0.11
N LYS A 599 9.76 -7.33 0.91
CA LYS A 599 8.73 -8.28 0.51
C LYS A 599 7.53 -8.12 1.43
N ALA A 600 6.33 -8.20 0.87
CA ALA A 600 5.09 -8.19 1.63
C ALA A 600 4.14 -9.25 1.09
N VAL A 601 3.34 -9.83 1.98
CA VAL A 601 2.20 -10.68 1.65
C VAL A 601 1.00 -9.76 1.49
N VAL A 602 0.42 -9.75 0.29
CA VAL A 602 -0.68 -8.85 -0.06
C VAL A 602 -1.90 -9.69 -0.39
N ARG A 603 -2.99 -9.44 0.33
CA ARG A 603 -4.29 -10.04 0.06
C ARG A 603 -5.06 -9.16 -0.90
N VAL A 604 -5.54 -9.73 -1.99
CA VAL A 604 -6.21 -9.06 -3.09
C VAL A 604 -7.57 -9.71 -3.31
N SER A 605 -8.59 -8.92 -3.62
CA SER A 605 -9.91 -9.42 -4.02
C SER A 605 -10.15 -9.04 -5.49
N VAL A 606 -10.19 -10.04 -6.38
CA VAL A 606 -10.55 -9.87 -7.79
C VAL A 606 -11.81 -10.69 -8.05
N ASP A 607 -12.88 -10.05 -8.51
CA ASP A 607 -14.15 -10.70 -8.86
C ASP A 607 -14.73 -11.63 -7.77
N GLY A 608 -14.58 -11.24 -6.50
CA GLY A 608 -15.07 -11.98 -5.34
C GLY A 608 -14.18 -13.15 -4.89
N LYS A 609 -13.09 -13.45 -5.60
CA LYS A 609 -12.06 -14.40 -5.16
C LYS A 609 -10.98 -13.65 -4.38
N ILE A 610 -10.67 -14.18 -3.20
CA ILE A 610 -9.61 -13.67 -2.34
C ILE A 610 -8.37 -14.52 -2.59
N ASP A 611 -7.34 -13.88 -3.11
CA ASP A 611 -6.03 -14.50 -3.31
C ASP A 611 -4.97 -13.74 -2.51
N THR A 612 -4.00 -14.48 -2.01
CA THR A 612 -2.87 -13.93 -1.27
C THR A 612 -1.59 -14.09 -2.07
N TYR A 613 -0.86 -12.99 -2.24
CA TYR A 613 0.32 -12.90 -3.09
C TYR A 613 1.52 -12.37 -2.32
N THR A 614 2.62 -13.13 -2.27
CA THR A 614 3.91 -12.56 -1.85
C THR A 614 4.50 -11.73 -2.98
N ARG A 615 4.80 -10.46 -2.73
CA ARG A 615 5.29 -9.52 -3.75
C ARG A 615 6.41 -8.64 -3.20
N PRO A 616 7.39 -8.26 -4.04
CA PRO A 616 8.38 -7.27 -3.65
C PRO A 616 7.71 -5.90 -3.50
N VAL A 617 8.18 -5.08 -2.56
CA VAL A 617 7.62 -3.74 -2.31
C VAL A 617 7.67 -2.84 -3.55
N CYS A 618 8.63 -3.07 -4.45
CA CYS A 618 8.75 -2.35 -5.74
C CYS A 618 7.66 -2.64 -6.77
N ALA A 619 6.77 -3.60 -6.46
CA ALA A 619 5.53 -3.86 -7.19
C ALA A 619 4.29 -3.23 -6.50
N LEU A 620 4.46 -2.53 -5.36
CA LEU A 620 3.37 -1.98 -4.57
C LEU A 620 3.39 -0.45 -4.60
N VAL A 621 2.22 0.18 -4.58
CA VAL A 621 2.05 1.62 -4.37
C VAL A 621 1.22 1.79 -3.11
N LEU A 622 1.77 2.40 -2.06
CA LEU A 622 1.03 2.72 -0.84
C LEU A 622 -0.03 3.78 -1.14
N LEU A 623 -1.28 3.50 -0.76
CA LEU A 623 -2.41 4.40 -0.92
C LEU A 623 -2.80 5.03 0.41
N VAL A 624 -2.91 4.21 1.45
CA VAL A 624 -3.28 4.63 2.82
C VAL A 624 -2.44 3.84 3.80
N ASP A 625 -1.83 4.55 4.73
CA ASP A 625 -1.02 4.09 5.86
C ASP A 625 -1.83 3.90 7.15
#